data_AF-A0A350G6Q5-F1
#
_entry.id   AF-A0A350G6Q5-F1
#
_cell.length_a   1.000
_cell.length_b   1.000
_cell.length_c   1.000
_cell.angle_alpha   90.00
_cell.angle_beta   90.00
_cell.angle_gamma   90.00
#
_symmetry.space_group_name_H-M   'P 1'
#
loop_
_entity.id
_entity.type
_entity.pdbx_description
1 polymer ?
#
loop_
_entity_poly.entity_id
_entity_poly.type
_entity_poly.pdbx_seq_one_letter_code
_entity_poly.pdbx_strand_id
1 'polypeptide(L)'
;YIIFSLLIALLIASCGSNSSSSQAIGTLEPVPSEYAGMTNPFDASASADGAKVFQTNCETCHGPQGRGDGPAGQALVPRPR
;
A
#
# COMPACT_ATOMS: atom_id res chain seq x y z
N TYR A 1 24.16 -5.04 -33.43
CA TYR A 1 23.31 -3.87 -33.71
C TYR A 1 21.82 -4.17 -33.56
N ILE A 2 21.23 -5.10 -34.34
CA ILE A 2 19.79 -5.43 -34.27
C ILE A 2 19.32 -5.89 -32.87
N ILE A 3 20.09 -6.78 -32.22
CA ILE A 3 19.75 -7.32 -30.89
C ILE A 3 19.78 -6.22 -29.81
N PHE A 4 20.72 -5.28 -29.92
CA PHE A 4 20.84 -4.17 -28.98
C PHE A 4 19.68 -3.17 -29.14
N SER A 5 19.25 -2.92 -30.37
CA SER A 5 18.06 -2.10 -30.67
C SER A 5 16.77 -2.74 -30.14
N LEU A 6 16.64 -4.07 -30.23
CA LEU A 6 15.46 -4.79 -29.71
C LEU A 6 15.40 -4.78 -28.17
N LEU A 7 16.54 -4.90 -27.50
CA LEU A 7 16.63 -4.80 -26.04
C LEU A 7 16.24 -3.40 -25.54
N ILE A 8 16.65 -2.34 -26.24
CA ILE A 8 16.27 -0.97 -25.89
C ILE A 8 14.76 -0.75 -26.06
N ALA A 9 14.16 -1.27 -27.15
CA ALA A 9 12.72 -1.15 -27.37
C ALA A 9 11.89 -1.85 -26.28
N LEU A 10 12.36 -3.01 -25.80
CA LEU A 10 11.69 -3.77 -24.74
C LEU A 10 11.74 -3.05 -23.38
N LEU A 11 12.85 -2.34 -23.09
CA LEU A 11 12.99 -1.53 -21.87
C LEU A 11 12.06 -0.31 -21.88
N ILE A 12 11.82 0.30 -23.04
CA ILE A 12 10.95 1.49 -23.18
C ILE A 12 9.46 1.10 -23.05
N ALA A 13 9.07 -0.10 -23.50
CA ALA A 13 7.69 -0.58 -23.44
C ALA A 13 7.17 -0.89 -22.02
N SER A 14 8.06 -1.02 -21.03
CA SER A 14 7.67 -1.23 -19.62
C SER A 14 7.19 0.06 -18.93
N CYS A 15 7.35 1.23 -19.58
CA CYS A 15 6.98 2.53 -19.02
C CYS A 15 5.59 3.02 -19.48
N GLY A 16 4.64 2.11 -19.74
CA GLY A 16 3.31 2.50 -20.20
C GLY A 16 2.23 1.44 -19.99
N SER A 17 1.66 1.38 -18.78
CA SER A 17 0.26 0.99 -18.53
C SER A 17 -0.09 1.14 -17.03
N ASN A 18 -0.15 2.38 -16.53
CA ASN A 18 -0.81 2.64 -15.24
C ASN A 18 -2.31 2.83 -15.47
N SER A 19 -3.02 1.74 -15.76
CA SER A 19 -4.47 1.67 -15.58
C SER A 19 -4.76 1.45 -14.10
N SER A 20 -4.42 2.44 -13.28
CA SER A 20 -4.85 2.49 -11.89
C SER A 20 -6.34 2.79 -11.91
N SER A 21 -7.16 1.74 -11.85
CA SER A 21 -8.57 1.85 -11.53
C SER A 21 -8.67 2.51 -10.15
N SER A 22 -8.87 3.83 -10.16
CA SER A 22 -9.18 4.67 -9.02
C SER A 22 -10.51 4.20 -8.42
N GLN A 23 -10.44 3.16 -7.59
CA GLN A 23 -11.51 2.80 -6.68
C GLN A 23 -11.68 4.01 -5.77
N ALA A 24 -12.87 4.59 -5.80
CA ALA A 24 -13.22 5.82 -5.09
C ALA A 24 -12.75 5.72 -3.63
N ILE A 25 -11.73 6.49 -3.31
CA ILE A 25 -11.29 6.74 -1.94
C ILE A 25 -12.47 7.42 -1.26
N GLY A 26 -13.19 6.68 -0.42
CA GLY A 26 -14.06 7.31 0.57
C GLY A 26 -13.21 8.33 1.30
N THR A 27 -13.61 9.61 1.25
CA THR A 27 -12.91 10.70 1.92
C THR A 27 -12.59 10.25 3.34
N LEU A 28 -11.31 10.13 3.68
CA LEU A 28 -10.91 9.78 5.04
C LEU A 28 -11.61 10.78 5.96
N GLU A 29 -12.44 10.27 6.87
CA GLU A 29 -13.10 11.11 7.87
C GLU A 29 -12.02 11.96 8.57
N PRO A 30 -12.22 13.27 8.73
CA PRO A 30 -11.23 14.12 9.37
C PRO A 30 -10.95 13.61 10.78
N VAL A 31 -9.69 13.73 11.19
CA VAL A 31 -9.26 13.39 12.56
C VAL A 31 -10.14 14.18 13.54
N PRO A 32 -10.79 13.52 14.51
CA PRO A 32 -11.61 14.21 15.51
C PRO A 32 -10.82 15.34 16.19
N SER A 33 -11.51 16.46 16.47
CA SER A 33 -10.87 17.69 16.95
C SER A 33 -10.06 17.53 18.24
N GLU A 34 -10.44 16.56 19.08
CA GLU A 34 -9.74 16.22 20.31
C GLU A 34 -8.35 15.62 20.06
N TYR A 35 -8.12 15.04 18.88
CA TYR A 35 -6.82 14.48 18.47
C TYR A 35 -6.10 15.38 17.46
N ALA A 36 -6.80 16.38 16.90
CA ALA A 36 -6.23 17.32 15.93
C ALA A 36 -5.15 18.17 16.61
N GLY A 37 -3.88 17.87 16.29
CA GLY A 37 -2.71 18.58 16.84
C GLY A 37 -1.90 17.78 17.85
N MET A 38 -2.25 16.52 18.13
CA MET A 38 -1.36 15.64 18.88
C MET A 38 -0.12 15.28 18.05
N THR A 39 1.04 15.43 18.68
CA THR A 39 2.31 14.92 18.13
C THR A 39 2.47 13.46 18.53
N ASN A 40 2.99 12.64 17.63
CA ASN A 40 3.35 11.27 17.95
C ASN A 40 4.33 11.25 19.15
N PRO A 41 3.99 10.62 20.28
CA PRO A 41 4.86 10.60 21.46
C PRO A 41 6.07 9.67 21.31
N PHE A 42 6.13 8.89 20.22
CA PHE A 42 7.22 7.96 19.94
C PHE A 42 8.30 8.58 19.04
N ASP A 43 9.51 8.04 19.17
CA ASP A 43 10.64 8.42 18.32
C ASP A 43 10.57 7.73 16.93
N ALA A 44 11.58 7.98 16.11
CA ALA A 44 11.65 7.45 14.74
C ALA A 44 11.65 5.90 14.67
N SER A 45 12.10 5.21 15.71
CA SER A 45 12.16 3.75 15.76
C SER A 45 10.78 3.09 15.79
N ALA A 46 9.75 3.81 16.25
CA ALA A 46 8.39 3.29 16.31
C ALA A 46 7.83 2.86 14.96
N SER A 47 8.31 3.44 13.86
CA SER A 47 7.96 3.00 12.51
C SER A 47 8.45 1.57 12.20
N ALA A 48 9.66 1.22 12.65
CA ALA A 48 10.22 -0.11 12.46
C ALA A 48 9.51 -1.15 13.35
N ASP A 49 9.23 -0.79 14.60
CA ASP A 49 8.46 -1.65 15.51
C ASP A 49 7.03 -1.86 14.98
N GLY A 50 6.40 -0.79 14.49
CA GLY A 50 5.10 -0.83 13.84
C GLY A 50 5.09 -1.75 12.62
N ALA A 51 6.14 -1.73 11.79
CA ALA A 51 6.27 -2.62 10.64
C ALA A 51 6.31 -4.10 11.08
N LYS A 52 7.00 -4.42 12.17
CA LYS A 52 7.04 -5.78 12.72
C LYS A 52 5.67 -6.24 13.23
N VAL A 53 4.95 -5.35 13.92
CA VAL A 53 3.57 -5.61 14.37
C VAL A 53 2.64 -5.83 13.17
N PHE A 54 2.75 -4.99 12.14
CA PHE A 54 1.93 -5.11 10.92
C PHE A 54 2.17 -6.44 10.20
N GLN A 55 3.43 -6.81 9.98
CA GLN A 55 3.79 -8.08 9.36
C GLN A 55 3.24 -9.28 10.16
N THR A 56 3.30 -9.21 11.48
CA THR A 56 2.88 -10.33 12.34
C THR A 56 1.36 -10.48 12.40
N ASN A 57 0.61 -9.38 12.42
CA ASN A 57 -0.81 -9.41 12.81
C ASN A 57 -1.77 -8.94 11.70
N CYS A 58 -1.30 -8.12 10.77
CA CYS A 58 -2.17 -7.41 9.83
C CYS A 58 -1.99 -7.94 8.39
N GLU A 59 -0.76 -8.28 8.01
CA GLU A 59 -0.38 -8.64 6.64
C GLU A 59 -1.20 -9.81 6.06
N THR A 60 -1.56 -10.80 6.88
CA THR A 60 -2.38 -11.94 6.42
C THR A 60 -3.72 -11.52 5.81
N CYS A 61 -4.33 -10.45 6.31
CA CYS A 61 -5.61 -9.92 5.80
C CYS A 61 -5.40 -8.72 4.87
N HIS A 62 -4.52 -7.79 5.24
CA HIS A 62 -4.33 -6.53 4.55
C HIS A 62 -3.28 -6.58 3.43
N GLY A 63 -2.49 -7.65 3.35
CA GLY A 63 -1.37 -7.79 2.42
C GLY A 63 -0.14 -6.98 2.83
N PRO A 64 1.03 -7.22 2.22
CA PRO A 64 2.31 -6.62 2.62
C PRO A 64 2.36 -5.10 2.41
N GLN A 65 1.48 -4.57 1.55
CA GLN A 65 1.35 -3.14 1.29
C GLN A 65 0.09 -2.51 1.92
N GLY A 66 -0.66 -3.28 2.73
CA GLY A 66 -1.89 -2.77 3.35
C GLY A 66 -2.98 -2.37 2.35
N ARG A 67 -3.18 -3.17 1.29
CA ARG A 67 -4.16 -2.90 0.22
C ARG A 67 -5.41 -3.78 0.30
N GLY A 68 -5.55 -4.58 1.36
CA GLY A 68 -6.66 -5.53 1.51
C GLY A 68 -6.54 -6.77 0.61
N ASP A 69 -5.35 -7.04 0.07
CA ASP A 69 -5.08 -8.14 -0.87
C ASP A 69 -4.38 -9.35 -0.22
N GLY A 70 -4.37 -9.39 1.11
CA GLY A 70 -3.84 -10.52 1.86
C GLY A 70 -4.63 -11.80 1.57
N PRO A 71 -4.00 -12.98 1.67
CA PRO A 71 -4.63 -14.26 1.32
C PRO A 71 -5.92 -14.53 2.12
N ALA A 72 -5.98 -14.10 3.39
CA ALA A 72 -7.19 -14.21 4.19
C ALA A 72 -8.22 -13.11 3.89
N GLY A 73 -7.79 -11.97 3.35
CA GLY A 73 -8.65 -10.83 3.00
C GLY A 73 -9.57 -11.09 1.80
N GLN A 74 -9.19 -12.02 0.90
CA GLN A 74 -9.96 -12.28 -0.33
C GLN A 74 -11.36 -12.85 -0.09
N ALA A 75 -11.59 -13.50 1.05
CA ALA A 75 -12.88 -14.09 1.41
C ALA A 75 -13.78 -13.14 2.25
N LEU A 76 -13.28 -11.98 2.66
CA LEU A 76 -14.01 -11.06 3.55
C LEU A 76 -14.90 -10.09 2.76
N VAL A 77 -16.12 -9.88 3.26
CA VAL A 77 -17.09 -8.91 2.73
C VAL A 77 -17.56 -7.99 3.88
N PRO A 78 -17.24 -6.69 3.86
CA PRO A 78 -16.37 -6.00 2.90
C PRO A 78 -14.90 -6.41 3.06
N ARG A 79 -14.12 -6.16 2.01
CA ARG A 79 -12.66 -6.35 2.05
C ARG A 79 -12.02 -5.40 3.08
N PRO A 80 -10.96 -5.81 3.80
CA PRO A 80 -10.18 -4.91 4.63
C PRO A 80 -9.57 -3.78 3.79
N ARG A 81 -9.43 -2.58 4.37
CA ARG A 81 -8.81 -1.41 3.71
C ARG A 81 -7.30 -1.49 3.79
#